data_AF-A0AA50K8R0-F1
#
_entry.id   AF-A0AA50K8R0-F1
#
_cell.length_a   1.000
_cell.length_b   1.000
_cell.length_c   1.000
_cell.angle_alpha   90.00
_cell.angle_beta   90.00
_cell.angle_gamma   90.00
#
_symmetry.space_group_name_H-M   'P 1'
#
loop_
_entity.id
_entity.type
_entity.pdbx_description
1 polymer ?
#
loop_
_entity_poly.entity_id
_entity_poly.type
_entity_poly.pdbx_seq_one_letter_code
_entity_poly.pdbx_strand_id
1 'polypeptide(L)'
;EITKSVFMSQSTDIFTNLAMEDWMYKNMDFSNHHVMMVWRNEPCVVIGRHQNPWLEANVPYIFEREIALARRNSGGGTVYHDRGNLNVTFFTPRERYNRKNNLELIKRALYRGFGIKSDINVRDDLIVRD
;
A
#
# COMPACT_ATOMS: atom_id res chain seq x y z
N GLU A 1 -20.08 3.37 18.68
CA GLU A 1 -18.99 2.37 18.76
C GLU A 1 -18.32 2.29 17.39
N ILE A 2 -17.01 2.02 17.31
CA ILE A 2 -16.29 2.01 16.02
C ILE A 2 -16.20 0.57 15.52
N THR A 3 -16.82 0.30 14.38
CA THR A 3 -16.69 -0.99 13.70
C THR A 3 -15.31 -1.09 13.06
N LYS A 4 -14.68 -2.27 13.12
CA LYS A 4 -13.39 -2.55 12.48
C LYS A 4 -13.52 -3.74 11.54
N SER A 5 -13.03 -3.60 10.31
CA SER A 5 -13.05 -4.69 9.33
C SER A 5 -11.72 -4.82 8.61
N VAL A 6 -11.39 -6.05 8.23
CA VAL A 6 -10.22 -6.37 7.42
C VAL A 6 -10.70 -7.03 6.13
N PHE A 7 -10.30 -6.47 4.99
CA PHE A 7 -10.56 -7.03 3.67
C PHE A 7 -9.24 -7.55 3.09
N MET A 8 -9.26 -8.77 2.57
CA MET A 8 -8.11 -9.35 1.89
C MET A 8 -8.47 -9.55 0.43
N SER A 9 -7.84 -8.79 -0.46
CA SER A 9 -8.07 -8.97 -1.90
C SER A 9 -7.58 -10.34 -2.34
N GLN A 10 -8.43 -11.06 -3.09
CA GLN A 10 -8.06 -12.31 -3.74
C GLN A 10 -7.44 -12.09 -5.13
N SER A 11 -7.51 -10.87 -5.65
CA SER A 11 -6.88 -10.51 -6.92
C SER A 11 -5.40 -10.20 -6.72
N THR A 12 -4.58 -10.66 -7.68
CA THR A 12 -3.17 -10.26 -7.81
C THR A 12 -2.96 -9.25 -8.94
N ASP A 13 -4.02 -8.76 -9.58
CA ASP A 13 -3.93 -7.73 -10.60
C ASP A 13 -3.88 -6.32 -9.99
N ILE A 14 -2.85 -5.55 -10.35
CA ILE A 14 -2.61 -4.20 -9.82
C ILE A 14 -3.75 -3.23 -10.16
N PHE A 15 -4.33 -3.33 -11.34
CA PHE A 15 -5.40 -2.42 -11.77
C PHE A 15 -6.69 -2.70 -11.00
N THR A 16 -7.03 -3.97 -10.81
CA THR A 16 -8.16 -4.43 -10.01
C THR A 16 -8.02 -3.99 -8.55
N ASN A 17 -6.84 -4.17 -7.97
CA ASN A 17 -6.61 -3.79 -6.57
C ASN A 17 -6.65 -2.27 -6.35
N LEU A 18 -6.06 -1.47 -7.26
CA LEU A 18 -6.17 -0.01 -7.20
C LEU A 18 -7.61 0.47 -7.42
N ALA A 19 -8.37 -0.19 -8.31
CA ALA A 19 -9.78 0.11 -8.51
C ALA A 19 -10.62 -0.21 -7.26
N MET A 20 -10.33 -1.34 -6.59
CA MET A 20 -10.97 -1.69 -5.32
C MET A 20 -10.65 -0.67 -4.23
N GLU A 21 -9.38 -0.27 -4.09
CA GLU A 21 -8.96 0.77 -3.14
C GLU A 21 -9.72 2.09 -3.37
N ASP A 22 -9.78 2.55 -4.63
CA ASP A 22 -10.48 3.78 -5.00
C ASP A 22 -11.99 3.68 -4.83
N TRP A 23 -12.58 2.53 -5.13
CA TRP A 23 -14.01 2.28 -4.92
C TRP A 23 -14.36 2.30 -3.44
N MET A 24 -13.58 1.61 -2.58
CA MET A 24 -13.77 1.65 -1.14
C MET A 24 -13.66 3.08 -0.62
N TYR A 25 -12.64 3.82 -1.05
CA TYR A 25 -12.43 5.22 -0.68
C TYR A 25 -13.64 6.12 -1.02
N LYS A 26 -14.27 5.91 -2.19
CA LYS A 26 -15.37 6.75 -2.68
C LYS A 26 -16.75 6.36 -2.17
N ASN A 27 -16.97 5.08 -1.85
CA ASN A 27 -18.31 4.54 -1.64
C ASN A 27 -18.59 4.06 -0.21
N MET A 28 -17.57 3.91 0.65
CA MET A 28 -17.76 3.49 2.04
C MET A 28 -17.81 4.69 2.99
N ASP A 29 -18.63 4.59 4.03
CA ASP A 29 -18.65 5.55 5.13
C ASP A 29 -17.64 5.13 6.22
N PHE A 30 -16.59 5.93 6.40
CA PHE A 30 -15.56 5.68 7.41
C PHE A 30 -15.80 6.41 8.74
N SER A 31 -16.89 7.16 8.89
CA SER A 31 -17.15 7.99 10.08
C SER A 31 -17.13 7.18 11.39
N ASN A 32 -17.71 5.97 11.36
CA ASN A 32 -17.70 5.01 12.47
C ASN A 32 -17.21 3.61 12.05
N HIS A 33 -16.50 3.51 10.92
CA HIS A 33 -16.00 2.26 10.37
C HIS A 33 -14.54 2.39 9.95
N HIS A 34 -13.66 1.69 10.65
CA HIS A 34 -12.23 1.64 10.30
C HIS A 34 -11.96 0.37 9.50
N VAL A 35 -11.34 0.53 8.34
CA VAL A 35 -11.10 -0.58 7.41
C VAL A 35 -9.62 -0.72 7.13
N MET A 36 -9.13 -1.96 7.12
CA MET A 36 -7.81 -2.30 6.62
C MET A 36 -7.96 -3.21 5.41
N MET A 37 -7.41 -2.82 4.26
CA MET A 37 -7.32 -3.66 3.07
C MET A 37 -5.91 -4.19 2.94
N VAL A 38 -5.78 -5.51 2.79
CA VAL A 38 -4.51 -6.22 2.60
C VAL A 38 -4.51 -6.86 1.21
N TRP A 39 -3.46 -6.63 0.44
CA TRP A 39 -3.41 -7.01 -0.97
C TRP A 39 -1.98 -7.22 -1.47
N ARG A 40 -1.83 -7.96 -2.56
CA ARG A 40 -0.56 -8.27 -3.23
C ARG A 40 -0.77 -8.23 -4.73
N ASN A 41 0.29 -8.05 -5.49
CA ASN A 41 0.21 -7.96 -6.94
C ASN A 41 1.19 -8.93 -7.61
N GLU A 42 0.88 -9.37 -8.83
CA GLU A 42 1.89 -9.87 -9.75
C GLU A 42 2.93 -8.78 -10.07
N PRO A 43 4.11 -9.13 -10.61
CA PRO A 43 5.14 -8.19 -11.01
C PRO A 43 4.60 -6.90 -11.65
N CYS A 44 4.78 -5.78 -10.96
CA CYS A 44 4.37 -4.48 -11.47
C CYS A 44 5.21 -3.32 -10.93
N VAL A 45 5.30 -2.27 -11.73
CA VAL A 45 5.83 -0.97 -11.33
C VAL A 45 4.67 -0.04 -11.03
N VAL A 46 4.65 0.54 -9.82
CA VAL A 46 3.60 1.46 -9.39
C VAL A 46 4.19 2.85 -9.16
N ILE A 47 3.87 3.77 -10.06
CA ILE A 47 4.30 5.17 -9.99
C ILE A 47 3.27 6.02 -9.23
N GLY A 48 3.77 7.07 -8.56
CA GLY A 48 2.94 8.08 -7.91
C GLY A 48 2.16 8.94 -8.90
N ARG A 49 1.06 9.54 -8.43
CA ARG A 49 0.12 10.32 -9.26
C ARG A 49 0.79 11.32 -10.20
N HIS A 50 1.83 12.01 -9.75
CA HIS A 50 2.47 13.12 -10.47
C HIS A 50 3.83 12.78 -11.11
N GLN A 51 4.20 11.49 -11.17
CA GLN A 51 5.50 11.08 -11.70
C GLN A 51 5.50 10.85 -13.21
N ASN A 52 6.68 11.02 -13.82
CA ASN A 52 6.92 10.69 -15.22
C ASN A 52 7.46 9.24 -15.32
N PRO A 53 6.74 8.29 -15.94
CA PRO A 53 7.16 6.88 -15.98
C PRO A 53 8.52 6.68 -16.67
N TRP A 54 8.85 7.49 -17.68
CA TRP A 54 10.10 7.38 -18.43
C TRP A 54 11.34 7.80 -17.64
N LEU A 55 11.17 8.60 -16.58
CA LEU A 55 12.26 9.00 -15.68
C LEU A 55 12.43 8.04 -14.49
N GLU A 56 11.41 7.24 -14.21
CA GLU A 56 11.28 6.48 -12.97
C GLU A 56 11.50 4.99 -13.15
N ALA A 57 11.29 4.49 -14.37
CA ALA A 57 11.41 3.08 -14.70
C ALA A 57 11.98 2.89 -16.10
N ASN A 58 12.62 1.75 -16.32
CA ASN A 58 13.00 1.30 -17.65
C ASN A 58 11.76 0.76 -18.38
N VAL A 59 10.97 1.68 -18.96
CA VAL A 59 9.70 1.36 -19.63
C VAL A 59 9.85 0.29 -20.74
N PRO A 60 10.88 0.35 -21.62
CA PRO A 60 11.11 -0.71 -22.59
C PRO A 60 11.29 -2.09 -21.95
N TYR A 61 12.11 -2.18 -20.90
CA TYR A 61 12.38 -3.45 -20.21
C TYR A 61 11.13 -4.05 -19.57
N ILE A 62 10.34 -3.24 -18.85
CA ILE A 62 9.13 -3.74 -18.17
C ILE A 62 8.08 -4.19 -19.19
N PHE A 63 7.98 -3.51 -20.33
CA PHE A 63 7.06 -3.89 -21.40
C PHE A 63 7.48 -5.22 -22.05
N GLU A 64 8.77 -5.39 -22.35
CA GLU A 64 9.31 -6.65 -22.90
C GLU A 64 9.13 -7.84 -21.95
N ARG A 65 9.15 -7.59 -20.63
CA ARG A 65 8.98 -8.60 -19.58
C ARG A 65 7.54 -8.81 -19.13
N GLU A 66 6.57 -8.17 -19.78
CA GLU A 66 5.15 -8.23 -19.40
C GLU A 66 4.89 -7.79 -17.94
N ILE A 67 5.73 -6.91 -17.40
CA ILE A 67 5.58 -6.31 -16.07
C ILE A 67 4.64 -5.12 -16.18
N ALA A 68 3.54 -5.14 -15.43
CA ALA A 68 2.53 -4.10 -15.50
C ALA A 68 3.08 -2.75 -15.01
N LEU A 69 2.66 -1.65 -15.66
CA LEU A 69 2.94 -0.29 -15.21
C LEU A 69 1.62 0.37 -14.79
N ALA A 70 1.51 0.72 -13.51
CA ALA A 70 0.32 1.35 -12.94
C ALA A 70 0.63 2.71 -12.33
N ARG A 71 -0.32 3.65 -12.41
CA ARG A 71 -0.27 4.94 -11.72
C ARG A 71 -1.32 4.95 -10.61
N ARG A 72 -0.89 5.14 -9.36
CA ARG A 72 -1.81 5.20 -8.22
C ARG A 72 -2.37 6.61 -7.99
N ASN A 73 -3.49 6.69 -7.27
CA ASN A 73 -4.14 7.96 -6.95
C ASN A 73 -3.40 8.79 -5.89
N SER A 74 -2.54 8.16 -5.08
CA SER A 74 -1.71 8.83 -4.09
C SER A 74 -0.40 9.38 -4.70
N GLY A 75 0.19 10.37 -4.03
CA GLY A 75 1.52 10.89 -4.36
C GLY A 75 2.66 9.96 -3.90
N GLY A 76 3.88 10.49 -3.84
CA GLY A 76 5.09 9.75 -3.46
C GLY A 76 5.87 9.21 -4.65
N GLY A 77 6.84 8.34 -4.38
CA GLY A 77 7.78 7.80 -5.37
C GLY A 77 7.30 6.55 -6.10
N THR A 78 8.19 5.97 -6.89
CA THR A 78 7.96 4.72 -7.64
C THR A 78 8.39 3.51 -6.81
N VAL A 79 7.60 2.45 -6.83
CA VAL A 79 7.90 1.18 -6.16
C VAL A 79 7.64 0.00 -7.10
N TYR A 80 8.31 -1.11 -6.82
CA TYR A 80 8.09 -2.38 -7.50
C TYR A 80 7.36 -3.35 -6.58
N HIS A 81 6.34 -4.02 -7.11
CA HIS A 81 5.60 -5.06 -6.39
C HIS A 81 5.80 -6.42 -7.07
N ASP A 82 5.74 -7.47 -6.27
CA ASP A 82 5.57 -8.86 -6.67
C ASP A 82 4.82 -9.60 -5.55
N ARG A 83 4.74 -10.94 -5.64
CA ARG A 83 4.08 -11.78 -4.63
C ARG A 83 4.76 -11.78 -3.26
N GLY A 84 6.01 -11.36 -3.18
CA GLY A 84 6.78 -11.17 -1.94
C GLY A 84 6.51 -9.82 -1.26
N ASN A 85 5.95 -8.84 -1.97
CA ASN A 85 5.57 -7.56 -1.42
C ASN A 85 4.11 -7.53 -0.93
N LEU A 86 3.90 -7.13 0.33
CA LEU A 86 2.57 -6.93 0.93
C LEU A 86 2.19 -5.45 0.89
N ASN A 87 1.01 -5.15 0.35
CA ASN A 87 0.40 -3.83 0.36
C ASN A 87 -0.70 -3.77 1.41
N VAL A 88 -0.74 -2.67 2.17
CA VAL A 88 -1.73 -2.44 3.23
C VAL A 88 -2.28 -1.04 3.12
N THR A 89 -3.59 -0.92 2.95
CA THR A 89 -4.31 0.36 2.94
C THR A 89 -5.14 0.50 4.21
N PHE A 90 -5.03 1.63 4.90
CA PHE A 90 -5.81 1.98 6.08
C PHE A 90 -6.83 3.06 5.73
N PHE A 91 -8.12 2.75 5.88
CA PHE A 91 -9.20 3.70 5.74
C PHE A 91 -9.71 4.13 7.11
N THR A 92 -9.61 5.43 7.38
CA THR A 92 -10.06 6.08 8.61
C THR A 92 -10.65 7.44 8.27
N PRO A 93 -11.58 7.98 9.07
CA PRO A 93 -12.08 9.33 8.85
C PRO A 93 -10.95 10.35 9.04
N ARG A 94 -11.07 11.50 8.39
CA ARG A 94 -9.98 12.49 8.26
C ARG A 94 -9.47 12.96 9.62
N GLU A 95 -10.36 13.10 10.59
CA GLU A 95 -10.08 13.55 11.96
C GLU A 95 -9.23 12.52 12.73
N ARG A 96 -9.26 11.26 12.31
CA ARG A 96 -8.52 10.15 12.92
C ARG A 96 -7.34 9.67 12.08
N TYR A 97 -7.12 10.26 10.91
CA TYR A 97 -6.01 9.89 10.04
C TYR A 97 -4.68 10.17 10.74
N ASN A 98 -3.93 9.10 11.01
CA ASN A 98 -2.61 9.19 11.61
C ASN A 98 -1.68 8.11 11.04
N ARG A 99 -0.82 8.52 10.12
CA ARG A 99 0.14 7.62 9.45
C ARG A 99 1.10 6.94 10.43
N LYS A 100 1.62 7.68 11.42
CA LYS A 100 2.57 7.14 12.40
C LYS A 100 1.94 6.01 13.22
N ASN A 101 0.67 6.17 13.63
CA ASN A 101 -0.05 5.11 14.34
C ASN A 101 -0.23 3.84 13.49
N ASN A 102 -0.46 3.99 12.19
CA ASN A 102 -0.56 2.86 11.26
C ASN A 102 0.79 2.12 11.16
N LEU A 103 1.89 2.86 11.03
CA LEU A 103 3.23 2.27 10.99
C LEU A 103 3.61 1.60 12.32
N GLU A 104 3.24 2.18 13.46
CA GLU A 104 3.44 1.56 14.78
C GLU A 104 2.60 0.29 14.96
N LEU A 105 1.44 0.19 14.31
CA LEU A 105 0.68 -1.05 14.25
C LEU A 105 1.45 -2.13 13.48
N ILE A 106 2.00 -1.80 12.30
CA ILE A 106 2.80 -2.72 11.49
C ILE A 106 4.09 -3.12 12.23
N LYS A 107 4.83 -2.18 12.80
CA LYS A 107 6.02 -2.44 13.63
C LYS A 107 5.73 -3.41 14.77
N ARG A 108 4.63 -3.21 15.50
CA ARG A 108 4.22 -4.14 16.57
C ARG A 108 3.84 -5.52 16.05
N ALA A 109 3.17 -5.60 14.90
CA ALA A 109 2.83 -6.88 14.27
C ALA A 109 4.09 -7.65 13.85
N LEU A 110 5.07 -6.98 13.25
CA LEU A 110 6.35 -7.57 12.87
C LEU A 110 7.11 -8.11 14.09
N TYR A 111 7.21 -7.32 15.16
CA TYR A 111 7.91 -7.74 16.37
C TYR A 111 7.20 -8.92 17.06
N ARG A 112 5.88 -8.81 17.28
CA ARG A 112 5.14 -9.85 18.02
C ARG A 112 4.94 -11.13 17.23
N GLY A 113 4.76 -11.03 15.92
CA GLY A 113 4.51 -12.19 15.06
C GLY A 113 5.79 -12.90 14.63
N PHE A 114 6.88 -12.17 14.43
CA PHE A 114 8.08 -12.69 13.76
C PHE A 114 9.39 -12.36 14.49
N GLY A 115 9.36 -11.63 15.61
CA GLY A 115 10.56 -11.22 16.34
C GLY A 115 11.39 -10.15 15.61
N ILE A 116 10.87 -9.57 14.51
CA ILE A 116 11.58 -8.60 13.69
C ILE A 116 11.54 -7.23 14.37
N LYS A 117 12.71 -6.71 14.73
CA LYS A 117 12.86 -5.35 15.26
C LYS A 117 13.00 -4.38 14.09
N SER A 118 12.07 -3.43 13.99
CA SER A 118 12.08 -2.39 12.97
C SER A 118 11.91 -1.00 13.58
N ASP A 119 12.36 0.03 12.91
CA ASP A 119 12.24 1.43 13.32
C ASP A 119 11.56 2.28 12.25
N ILE A 120 10.85 3.33 12.68
CA ILE A 120 10.21 4.29 11.79
C ILE A 120 11.12 5.50 11.71
N ASN A 121 11.60 5.83 10.51
CA ASN A 121 12.47 6.99 10.30
C ASN A 121 11.68 8.30 10.23
N VAL A 122 12.38 9.43 10.05
CA VAL A 122 11.77 10.78 9.94
C VAL A 122 10.95 11.01 8.67
N ARG A 123 11.07 10.12 7.68
CA ARG A 123 10.31 10.15 6.41
C ARG A 123 9.11 9.22 6.41
N ASP A 124 8.80 8.60 7.56
CA ASP A 124 7.75 7.59 7.72
C ASP A 124 8.04 6.26 6.99
N ASP A 125 9.32 5.90 6.81
CA ASP A 125 9.72 4.57 6.32
C ASP A 125 9.96 3.62 7.49
N LEU A 126 9.55 2.36 7.32
CA LEU A 126 9.82 1.28 8.27
C LEU A 126 11.09 0.53 7.85
N ILE A 127 12.12 0.58 8.70
CA ILE A 127 13.48 0.08 8.41
C ILE A 127 13.81 -1.06 9.38
N VAL A 128 14.34 -2.16 8.85
CA VAL A 128 15.02 -3.19 9.64
C VAL A 128 16.52 -2.95 9.46
N ARG A 129 17.27 -2.94 10.57
CA ARG A 129 18.73 -2.88 10.57
C ARG A 129 19.26 -4.22 11.05
N ASP A 130 20.27 -4.74 10.35
CA ASP A 130 21.03 -5.90 10.79
C ASP A 130 21.86 -5.58 12.05
#